data_AF-A0AAF1AQ38-F1
#
_entry.id   AF-A0AAF1AQ38-F1
#
_cell.length_a   1.000
_cell.length_b   1.000
_cell.length_c   1.000
_cell.angle_alpha   90.00
_cell.angle_beta   90.00
_cell.angle_gamma   90.00
#
_symmetry.space_group_name_H-M   'P 1'
#
loop_
_entity.id
_entity.type
_entity.pdbx_description
1 polymer ?
#
loop_
_entity_poly.entity_id
_entity_poly.type
_entity_poly.pdbx_seq_one_letter_code
_entity_poly.pdbx_strand_id
1 'polypeptide(L)'
;MKLVVSVEISENCQRILQSWWEKSKQQGQLIHISDVKHLTYSELKKLMQKCGGFDLVIGGSPCNNLSGNNRTTRDGLDGEHSSCFFDYCRILELVRWISLNP
;
A
#
# COMPACT_ATOMS: atom_id res chain seq x y z
N MET A 1 4.45 -16.85 -1.35
CA MET A 1 4.14 -15.71 -2.26
C MET A 1 5.37 -15.42 -3.10
N LYS A 2 5.24 -15.00 -4.38
CA LYS A 2 6.40 -14.71 -5.24
C LYS A 2 6.98 -13.32 -4.99
N LEU A 3 6.12 -12.30 -4.90
CA LEU A 3 6.45 -10.93 -4.55
C LEU A 3 5.39 -10.38 -3.59
N VAL A 4 5.82 -9.61 -2.59
CA VAL A 4 4.96 -8.71 -1.81
C VAL A 4 5.60 -7.33 -1.80
N VAL A 5 4.82 -6.32 -2.20
CA VAL A 5 5.18 -4.90 -2.03
C VAL A 5 4.33 -4.37 -0.89
N SER A 6 4.97 -4.01 0.22
CA SER A 6 4.33 -3.42 1.38
C SER A 6 4.59 -1.93 1.41
N VAL A 7 3.55 -1.13 1.64
CA VAL A 7 3.66 0.32 1.76
C VAL A 7 3.23 0.70 3.17
N GLU A 8 4.18 1.21 3.96
CA GLU A 8 3.98 1.46 5.38
C GLU A 8 4.92 2.58 5.85
N ILE A 9 4.37 3.59 6.52
CA ILE A 9 5.12 4.77 7.00
C ILE A 9 5.87 4.43 8.29
N SER A 10 5.30 3.58 9.14
CA SER A 10 5.89 3.19 10.42
C SER A 10 7.04 2.20 10.22
N GLU A 11 8.27 2.63 10.48
CA GLU A 11 9.45 1.75 10.49
C GLU A 11 9.29 0.57 11.46
N ASN A 12 8.57 0.76 12.57
CA ASN A 12 8.28 -0.31 13.52
C ASN A 12 7.38 -1.39 12.87
N CYS A 13 6.34 -0.99 12.13
CA CYS A 13 5.49 -1.92 11.41
C CYS A 13 6.26 -2.64 10.29
N GLN A 14 7.10 -1.90 9.54
CA GLN A 14 7.99 -2.52 8.53
C GLN A 14 8.90 -3.59 9.16
N ARG A 15 9.50 -3.30 10.32
CA ARG A 15 10.34 -4.26 11.06
C ARG A 15 9.57 -5.48 11.55
N ILE A 16 8.33 -5.31 12.01
CA ILE A 16 7.47 -6.42 12.42
C ILE A 16 7.19 -7.34 11.22
N LEU A 17 6.79 -6.78 10.08
CA LEU A 17 6.52 -7.55 8.87
C LEU A 17 7.79 -8.25 8.36
N GLN A 18 8.92 -7.56 8.36
CA GLN A 18 10.22 -8.13 7.99
C GLN A 18 10.58 -9.33 8.89
N SER A 19 10.45 -9.19 10.20
CA SER A 19 10.73 -10.28 11.14
C SER A 19 9.81 -11.48 10.93
N TRP A 20 8.51 -11.24 10.68
CA TRP A 20 7.56 -12.31 10.36
C TRP A 20 7.90 -13.01 9.03
N TRP A 21 8.29 -12.25 8.02
CA TRP A 21 8.68 -12.77 6.71
C TRP A 21 9.85 -13.75 6.80
N GLU A 22 10.89 -13.35 7.55
CA GLU A 22 12.08 -14.17 7.78
C GLU A 22 11.76 -15.42 8.61
N LYS A 23 11.02 -15.28 9.71
CA LYS A 23 10.65 -16.39 10.61
C LYS A 23 9.78 -17.44 9.93
N SER A 24 8.88 -17.00 9.05
CA SER A 24 8.01 -17.91 8.29
C SER A 24 8.70 -18.53 7.08
N LYS A 25 10.00 -18.22 6.85
CA LYS A 25 10.84 -18.77 5.78
C LYS A 25 10.22 -18.58 4.39
N GLN A 26 9.57 -17.44 4.16
CA GLN A 26 9.06 -17.11 2.83
C GLN A 26 10.22 -17.06 1.83
N GLN A 27 10.02 -17.72 0.68
CA GLN A 27 11.04 -17.81 -0.39
C GLN A 27 10.90 -16.70 -1.44
N GLY A 28 9.83 -15.90 -1.37
CA GLY A 28 9.60 -14.78 -2.29
C GLY A 28 10.33 -13.51 -1.88
N GLN A 29 10.15 -12.47 -2.68
CA GLN A 29 10.68 -11.14 -2.38
C GLN A 29 9.67 -10.29 -1.60
N LEU A 30 10.13 -9.64 -0.53
CA LEU A 30 9.43 -8.56 0.17
C LEU A 30 10.11 -7.23 -0.16
N ILE A 31 9.34 -6.23 -0.59
CA ILE A 31 9.81 -4.86 -0.85
C ILE A 31 9.00 -3.93 0.06
N HIS A 32 9.69 -3.11 0.84
CA HIS A 32 9.07 -2.05 1.63
C HIS A 32 9.17 -0.71 0.91
N ILE A 33 8.08 0.04 0.90
CA ILE A 33 8.00 1.42 0.43
C ILE A 33 7.49 2.26 1.59
N SER A 34 8.19 3.34 1.90
CA SER A 34 7.93 4.14 3.10
C SER A 34 6.66 5.00 3.01
N ASP A 35 6.17 5.33 1.82
CA ASP A 35 5.00 6.20 1.67
C ASP A 35 4.23 5.86 0.38
N VAL A 36 2.90 5.90 0.45
CA VAL A 36 1.99 5.73 -0.71
C VAL A 36 2.24 6.77 -1.81
N LYS A 37 2.78 7.94 -1.45
CA LYS A 37 3.19 8.98 -2.39
C LYS A 37 4.34 8.54 -3.30
N HIS A 38 5.17 7.60 -2.85
CA HIS A 38 6.27 7.06 -3.66
C HIS A 38 5.79 6.05 -4.71
N LEU A 39 4.55 5.54 -4.61
CA LEU A 39 3.93 4.72 -5.65
C LEU A 39 3.40 5.59 -6.80
N THR A 40 4.34 6.14 -7.56
CA THR A 40 4.06 6.83 -8.82
C THR A 40 3.81 5.83 -9.96
N TYR A 41 3.26 6.29 -11.08
CA TYR A 41 3.10 5.46 -12.29
C TYR A 41 4.42 4.79 -12.72
N SER A 42 5.53 5.54 -12.70
CA SER A 42 6.84 5.02 -13.10
C SER A 42 7.32 3.92 -12.17
N GLU A 43 7.16 4.09 -10.85
CA GLU A 43 7.60 3.08 -9.88
C GLU A 43 6.71 1.83 -9.95
N LEU A 44 5.39 2.00 -10.08
CA LEU A 44 4.47 0.88 -10.28
C LEU A 44 4.79 0.11 -11.56
N LYS A 45 5.04 0.80 -12.68
CA LYS A 45 5.41 0.16 -13.94
C LYS A 45 6.69 -0.65 -13.80
N LYS A 46 7.72 -0.09 -13.15
CA LYS A 46 8.99 -0.78 -12.88
C LYS A 46 8.81 -2.01 -12.00
N LEU A 47 8.01 -1.93 -10.93
CA LEU A 47 7.69 -3.06 -10.05
C LEU A 47 6.95 -4.17 -10.82
N MET A 48 5.95 -3.80 -11.62
CA MET A 48 5.16 -4.73 -12.40
C MET A 48 5.97 -5.39 -13.51
N GLN A 49 6.87 -4.67 -14.19
CA GLN A 49 7.78 -5.23 -15.18
C GLN A 49 8.76 -6.24 -14.58
N LYS A 50 9.25 -5.98 -13.35
CA LYS A 50 10.17 -6.89 -12.67
C LYS A 50 9.49 -8.22 -12.28
N CYS A 51 8.18 -8.20 -12.03
CA CYS A 51 7.52 -9.29 -11.33
C CYS A 51 6.25 -9.84 -12.01
N GLY A 52 5.91 -9.35 -13.20
CA GLY A 52 4.77 -9.83 -13.99
C GLY A 52 3.42 -9.26 -13.58
N GLY A 53 3.40 -8.10 -12.90
CA GLY A 53 2.17 -7.48 -12.41
C GLY A 53 1.79 -7.88 -10.98
N PHE A 54 0.59 -7.47 -10.57
CA PHE A 54 0.02 -7.77 -9.25
C PHE A 54 -1.30 -8.54 -9.41
N ASP A 55 -1.40 -9.71 -8.80
CA ASP A 55 -2.63 -10.51 -8.78
C ASP A 55 -3.67 -9.98 -7.78
N LEU A 56 -3.19 -9.30 -6.73
CA LEU A 56 -4.01 -8.83 -5.61
C LEU A 56 -3.49 -7.49 -5.08
N VAL A 57 -4.39 -6.53 -4.92
CA VAL A 57 -4.12 -5.23 -4.28
C VAL A 57 -5.03 -5.07 -3.08
N ILE A 58 -4.45 -5.12 -1.87
CA ILE A 58 -5.16 -4.94 -0.61
C ILE A 58 -4.67 -3.67 0.09
N GLY A 59 -5.58 -2.98 0.77
CA GLY A 59 -5.25 -1.78 1.52
C GLY A 59 -6.34 -1.46 2.54
N GLY A 60 -5.94 -0.91 3.67
CA GLY A 60 -6.83 -0.33 4.66
C GLY A 60 -6.43 1.12 4.91
N SER A 61 -7.39 2.02 4.93
CA SER A 61 -7.15 3.42 5.30
C SER A 61 -7.31 3.58 6.81
N PRO A 62 -6.43 4.32 7.50
CA PRO A 62 -6.60 4.60 8.92
C PRO A 62 -7.93 5.33 9.16
N CYS A 63 -8.79 4.74 9.98
CA CYS A 63 -10.19 5.20 10.15
C CYS A 63 -10.37 6.27 11.23
N ASN A 64 -9.30 6.96 11.64
CA ASN A 64 -9.33 7.87 12.79
C ASN A 64 -10.35 9.00 12.64
N ASN A 65 -10.60 9.51 11.43
CA ASN A 65 -11.60 10.56 11.17
C ASN A 65 -12.97 9.99 10.69
N LEU A 66 -13.08 8.66 10.47
CA LEU A 66 -14.32 7.96 10.11
C LEU A 66 -14.98 7.23 11.30
N SER A 67 -14.24 6.96 12.37
CA SER A 67 -14.79 6.27 13.54
C SER A 67 -15.80 7.18 14.28
N GLY A 68 -17.02 6.67 14.50
CA GLY A 68 -18.08 7.41 15.20
C GLY A 68 -17.76 7.77 16.67
N ASN A 69 -16.68 7.21 17.21
CA ASN A 69 -16.20 7.46 18.57
C ASN A 69 -15.25 8.66 18.67
N ASN A 70 -14.78 9.22 17.54
CA ASN A 70 -13.97 10.44 17.53
C ASN A 70 -14.88 11.66 17.30
N ARG A 71 -15.33 12.32 18.39
CA ARG A 71 -16.29 13.44 18.35
C ARG A 71 -15.66 14.80 17.99
N THR A 72 -14.33 14.89 17.96
CA THR A 72 -13.59 16.16 17.92
C THR A 72 -12.91 16.47 16.58
N THR A 73 -12.56 15.49 15.76
CA THR A 73 -11.91 15.69 14.43
C THR A 73 -12.62 14.90 13.32
N ARG A 74 -13.94 15.10 13.19
CA ARG A 74 -14.76 14.53 12.10
C ARG A 74 -14.61 15.35 10.83
N ASP A 75 -13.48 15.21 10.17
CA ASP A 75 -13.24 15.86 8.86
C ASP A 75 -13.69 14.97 7.68
N GLY A 76 -14.31 13.81 7.95
CA GLY A 76 -14.78 12.89 6.92
C GLY A 76 -13.64 12.33 6.07
N LEU A 77 -13.86 12.19 4.76
CA LEU A 77 -12.84 11.75 3.79
C LEU A 77 -11.78 12.83 3.47
N ASP A 78 -12.05 14.08 3.83
CA ASP A 78 -11.16 15.23 3.59
C ASP A 78 -10.14 15.46 4.72
N GLY A 79 -10.20 14.67 5.80
CA GLY A 79 -9.19 14.71 6.86
C GLY A 79 -7.83 14.14 6.40
N GLU A 80 -6.73 14.66 6.97
CA GLU A 80 -5.34 14.27 6.63
C GLU A 80 -5.08 12.75 6.65
N HIS A 81 -5.82 11.99 7.46
CA HIS A 81 -5.69 10.54 7.55
C HIS A 81 -6.65 9.78 6.62
N SER A 82 -7.78 10.39 6.26
CA SER A 82 -8.77 9.78 5.37
C SER A 82 -8.43 9.96 3.89
N SER A 83 -7.60 10.96 3.55
CA SER A 83 -7.12 11.17 2.18
C SER A 83 -6.33 9.97 1.63
N CYS A 84 -5.75 9.14 2.50
CA CYS A 84 -5.12 7.87 2.14
C CYS A 84 -6.06 6.90 1.41
N PHE A 85 -7.39 7.06 1.57
CA PHE A 85 -8.36 6.32 0.76
C PHE A 85 -8.25 6.65 -0.73
N PHE A 86 -8.09 7.94 -1.08
CA PHE A 86 -7.92 8.36 -2.47
C PHE A 86 -6.60 7.88 -3.06
N ASP A 87 -5.54 7.79 -2.25
CA ASP A 87 -4.27 7.17 -2.68
C ASP A 87 -4.45 5.69 -3.04
N TYR A 88 -5.25 4.94 -2.28
CA TYR A 88 -5.57 3.56 -2.63
C TYR A 88 -6.30 3.47 -3.98
N CYS A 89 -7.34 4.30 -4.21
CA CYS A 89 -8.04 4.34 -5.49
C CYS A 89 -7.10 4.68 -6.66
N ARG A 90 -6.27 5.72 -6.48
CA ARG A 90 -5.25 6.12 -7.46
C ARG A 90 -4.31 4.97 -7.81
N ILE A 91 -3.78 4.27 -6.81
CA ILE A 91 -2.86 3.14 -7.03
C ILE A 91 -3.58 2.00 -7.75
N LEU A 92 -4.80 1.66 -7.34
CA LEU A 92 -5.59 0.59 -7.94
C LEU A 92 -5.88 0.86 -9.43
N GLU A 93 -6.27 2.08 -9.77
CA GLU A 93 -6.48 2.51 -11.15
C GLU A 93 -5.20 2.43 -11.98
N LEU A 94 -4.06 2.88 -11.43
CA LEU A 94 -2.77 2.80 -12.12
C LEU A 94 -2.33 1.36 -12.36
N VAL A 95 -2.46 0.48 -11.36
CA VAL A 95 -2.14 -0.96 -11.51
C VAL A 95 -3.01 -1.58 -12.60
N ARG A 96 -4.32 -1.32 -12.59
CA ARG A 96 -5.24 -1.81 -13.62
C ARG A 96 -4.88 -1.28 -15.00
N TRP A 97 -4.55 0.00 -15.11
CA TRP A 97 -4.19 0.63 -16.38
C TRP A 97 -2.91 0.04 -16.97
N ILE A 98 -1.86 -0.15 -16.16
CA ILE A 98 -0.60 -0.76 -16.58
C ILE A 98 -0.82 -2.22 -17.00
N SER A 99 -1.63 -2.98 -16.28
CA SER A 99 -1.93 -4.38 -16.62
C SER A 99 -2.66 -4.53 -17.97
N LEU A 100 -3.50 -3.57 -18.34
CA LEU A 100 -4.25 -3.57 -19.60
C LEU A 100 -3.43 -2.98 -20.77
N ASN A 101 -2.33 -2.26 -20.48
CA ASN A 101 -1.47 -1.60 -21.45
C ASN A 101 0.02 -1.89 -21.15
N PRO A 102 0.47 -3.13 -21.33
CA PRO A 102 1.81 -3.59 -20.94
C PRO A 102 2.96 -2.87 -21.67
#